data_AF-A0A8S8Z9R9-F1
#
_entry.id   AF-A0A8S8Z9R9-F1
#
_cell.length_a   1.000
_cell.length_b   1.000
_cell.length_c   1.000
_cell.angle_alpha   90.00
_cell.angle_beta   90.00
_cell.angle_gamma   90.00
#
_symmetry.space_group_name_H-M   'P 1'
#
loop_
_entity.id
_entity.type
_entity.pdbx_description
1 polymer ?
#
loop_
_entity_poly.entity_id
_entity_poly.type
_entity_poly.pdbx_seq_one_letter_code
_entity_poly.pdbx_strand_id
1 'polypeptide(L)'
;MVTCSAWLQLPRSHRGGNLPARTVVVRDYRRWSAAAGMTMPLPVLEVLQMMGRAGRPKYDDVGDAWLLAKGRDEEVRLVDLYLHGEPEEVTSKLANPNALRAEEDPALLTHVLSMIATGGTTDRDALGRFFSKTFLARQLDSESLASGIDDVVSWLASNGMVDRLGESDEVKARILEEPPVEQPEEWEDEMPSWVDSATEVKGLDVASEPIRRNGERPRRGPPHLRLPQGQHARLL
;
A
#
# COMPACT_ATOMS: atom_id res chain seq x y z
N MET A 1 -3.07 -9.35 -49.64
CA MET A 1 -2.91 -8.54 -48.43
C MET A 1 -3.82 -9.16 -47.38
N VAL A 2 -3.29 -9.91 -46.41
CA VAL A 2 -4.12 -10.57 -45.38
C VAL A 2 -4.53 -9.52 -44.38
N THR A 3 -5.75 -8.99 -44.50
CA THR A 3 -6.32 -8.11 -43.49
C THR A 3 -6.72 -8.98 -42.30
N CYS A 4 -5.98 -8.86 -41.20
CA CYS A 4 -6.38 -9.48 -39.94
C CYS A 4 -7.64 -8.78 -39.43
N SER A 5 -8.78 -9.46 -39.51
CA SER A 5 -10.10 -8.91 -39.17
C SER A 5 -10.48 -9.07 -37.70
N ALA A 6 -9.81 -9.96 -36.97
CA ALA A 6 -10.08 -10.24 -35.56
C ALA A 6 -8.81 -10.66 -34.81
N TRP A 7 -8.74 -10.30 -33.53
CA TRP A 7 -7.62 -10.63 -32.65
C TRP A 7 -8.15 -11.31 -31.39
N LEU A 8 -7.52 -12.42 -30.99
CA LEU A 8 -7.75 -13.04 -29.69
C LEU A 8 -6.64 -12.58 -28.74
N GLN A 9 -7.01 -11.99 -27.61
CA GLN A 9 -6.05 -11.50 -26.64
C GLN A 9 -6.32 -12.09 -25.26
N LEU A 10 -5.27 -12.62 -24.64
CA LEU A 10 -5.34 -13.08 -23.26
C LEU A 10 -5.31 -11.88 -22.29
N PRO A 11 -5.89 -12.01 -21.08
CA PRO A 11 -5.88 -10.95 -20.08
C PRO A 11 -4.48 -10.42 -19.75
N ARG A 12 -3.41 -11.22 -19.82
CA ARG A 12 -2.05 -10.70 -19.61
C ARG A 12 -1.55 -9.72 -20.69
N SER A 13 -2.16 -9.72 -21.87
CA SER A 13 -1.67 -8.99 -23.05
C SER A 13 -2.43 -7.68 -23.33
N HIS A 14 -3.61 -7.46 -22.75
CA HIS A 14 -4.45 -6.27 -23.00
C HIS A 14 -3.80 -4.92 -22.61
N ARG A 15 -2.61 -4.92 -22.00
CA ARG A 15 -1.86 -3.71 -21.64
C ARG A 15 -0.72 -3.36 -22.58
N GLY A 16 -0.36 -4.25 -23.53
CA GLY A 16 0.87 -4.13 -24.32
C GLY A 16 0.76 -3.44 -25.69
N GLY A 17 -0.44 -3.23 -26.23
CA GLY A 17 -0.61 -2.62 -27.55
C GLY A 17 -1.88 -1.77 -27.66
N ASN A 18 -1.78 -0.60 -28.27
CA ASN A 18 -2.92 0.27 -28.55
C ASN A 18 -3.65 -0.18 -29.84
N LEU A 19 -4.36 -1.29 -29.74
CA LEU A 19 -5.18 -1.86 -30.81
C LEU A 19 -6.65 -1.62 -30.46
N PRO A 20 -7.25 -0.48 -30.85
CA PRO A 20 -8.69 -0.29 -30.75
C PRO A 20 -9.39 -1.16 -31.80
N ALA A 21 -10.52 -1.73 -31.42
CA ALA A 21 -11.36 -2.56 -32.29
C ALA A 21 -12.76 -1.96 -32.37
N ARG A 22 -13.46 -2.12 -33.49
CA ARG A 22 -14.86 -1.67 -33.59
C ARG A 22 -15.74 -2.32 -32.52
N THR A 23 -15.55 -3.63 -32.34
CA THR A 23 -16.29 -4.45 -31.39
C THR A 23 -15.33 -5.23 -30.51
N VAL A 24 -15.56 -5.23 -29.20
CA VAL A 24 -14.82 -6.03 -28.23
C VAL A 24 -15.77 -7.04 -27.59
N VAL A 25 -15.33 -8.29 -27.48
CA VAL A 25 -16.10 -9.36 -26.82
C VAL A 25 -15.28 -9.92 -25.66
N VAL A 26 -15.74 -9.68 -24.44
CA VAL A 26 -15.21 -10.29 -23.23
C VAL A 26 -15.90 -11.64 -23.04
N ARG A 27 -15.22 -12.70 -23.48
CA ARG A 27 -15.74 -14.08 -23.42
C ARG A 27 -15.77 -14.65 -22.01
N ASP A 28 -14.69 -14.45 -21.26
CA ASP A 28 -14.49 -15.04 -19.94
C ASP A 28 -14.21 -13.92 -18.94
N TYR A 29 -15.09 -13.79 -17.95
CA TYR A 29 -14.97 -12.78 -16.88
C TYR A 29 -14.39 -13.35 -15.58
N ARG A 30 -13.99 -14.63 -15.57
CA ARG A 30 -13.41 -15.28 -14.39
C ARG A 30 -12.00 -15.78 -14.68
N ARG A 31 -11.14 -15.73 -13.67
CA ARG A 31 -9.77 -16.25 -13.71
C ARG A 31 -9.48 -17.13 -12.50
N TRP A 32 -8.64 -18.14 -12.69
CA TRP A 32 -8.10 -18.90 -11.57
C TRP A 32 -7.18 -18.03 -10.71
N SER A 33 -7.45 -17.99 -9.40
CA SER A 33 -6.57 -17.36 -8.43
C SER A 33 -5.89 -18.44 -7.61
N ALA A 34 -4.55 -18.52 -7.72
CA ALA A 34 -3.76 -19.45 -6.91
C ALA A 34 -3.84 -19.12 -5.41
N ALA A 35 -3.89 -17.83 -5.06
CA ALA A 35 -3.98 -17.38 -3.67
C ALA A 35 -5.32 -17.75 -3.02
N ALA A 36 -6.42 -17.71 -3.78
CA ALA A 36 -7.74 -18.06 -3.27
C ALA A 36 -8.10 -19.55 -3.49
N GLY A 37 -7.28 -20.30 -4.23
CA GLY A 37 -7.57 -21.70 -4.59
C GLY A 37 -8.86 -21.89 -5.37
N MET A 38 -9.38 -20.83 -6.03
CA MET A 38 -10.67 -20.85 -6.70
C MET A 38 -10.70 -19.92 -7.91
N THR A 39 -11.71 -20.12 -8.75
CA THR A 39 -11.98 -19.26 -9.91
C THR A 39 -12.73 -18.01 -9.44
N MET A 40 -12.05 -16.86 -9.48
CA MET A 40 -12.56 -15.56 -9.05
C MET A 40 -12.98 -14.71 -10.25
N PRO A 41 -13.96 -13.80 -10.09
CA PRO A 41 -14.25 -12.79 -11.11
C PRO A 41 -13.02 -11.90 -11.37
N LEU A 42 -12.93 -11.36 -12.57
CA LEU A 42 -11.96 -10.33 -12.92
C LEU A 42 -12.29 -9.04 -12.18
N PRO A 43 -11.29 -8.21 -11.86
CA PRO A 43 -11.55 -6.88 -11.33
C PRO A 43 -12.36 -6.04 -12.31
N VAL A 44 -13.26 -5.22 -11.78
CA VAL A 44 -14.12 -4.32 -12.56
C VAL A 44 -13.27 -3.40 -13.44
N LEU A 45 -12.21 -2.81 -12.88
CA LEU A 45 -11.26 -1.99 -13.64
C LEU A 45 -10.66 -2.72 -14.86
N GLU A 46 -10.39 -4.01 -14.74
CA GLU A 46 -9.80 -4.79 -15.83
C GLU A 46 -10.80 -5.05 -16.96
N VAL A 47 -12.05 -5.36 -16.61
CA VAL A 47 -13.14 -5.54 -17.58
C VAL A 47 -13.46 -4.23 -18.27
N LEU A 48 -13.55 -3.12 -17.53
CA LEU A 48 -13.75 -1.79 -18.10
C LEU A 48 -12.59 -1.37 -19.02
N GLN A 49 -11.34 -1.69 -18.67
CA GLN A 49 -10.18 -1.48 -19.56
C GLN A 49 -10.26 -2.29 -20.85
N MET A 50 -10.80 -3.51 -20.81
CA MET A 50 -11.04 -4.30 -22.02
C MET A 50 -12.14 -3.68 -22.88
N MET A 51 -13.29 -3.34 -22.28
CA MET A 51 -14.43 -2.73 -22.97
C MET A 51 -14.09 -1.37 -23.57
N GLY A 52 -13.25 -0.57 -22.90
CA GLY A 52 -12.78 0.73 -23.37
C GLY A 52 -11.91 0.69 -24.64
N ARG A 53 -11.56 -0.51 -25.14
CA ARG A 53 -10.92 -0.68 -26.45
C ARG A 53 -11.91 -0.74 -27.61
N ALA A 54 -13.21 -0.78 -27.32
CA ALA A 54 -14.26 -0.74 -28.32
C ALA A 54 -14.39 0.67 -28.91
N GLY A 55 -14.54 0.74 -30.23
CA GLY A 55 -14.61 1.98 -30.99
C GLY A 55 -13.23 2.45 -31.45
N ARG A 56 -13.11 2.71 -32.76
CA ARG A 56 -11.89 3.30 -33.34
C ARG A 56 -12.13 4.80 -33.55
N PRO A 57 -11.40 5.70 -32.87
CA PRO A 57 -11.68 7.15 -32.88
C PRO A 57 -11.76 7.84 -34.25
N LYS A 58 -11.20 7.24 -35.30
CA LYS A 58 -11.21 7.79 -36.67
C LYS A 58 -12.18 7.08 -37.64
N TYR A 59 -12.74 5.94 -37.25
CA TYR A 59 -13.44 5.05 -38.20
C TYR A 59 -14.85 4.67 -37.76
N ASP A 60 -15.15 4.71 -36.45
CA ASP A 60 -16.45 4.32 -35.92
C ASP A 60 -16.98 5.46 -35.04
N ASP A 61 -18.25 5.84 -35.25
CA ASP A 61 -18.95 6.82 -34.39
C ASP A 61 -19.33 6.22 -33.03
N VAL A 62 -19.47 4.89 -32.98
CA VAL A 62 -19.85 4.12 -31.79
C VAL A 62 -19.01 2.84 -31.73
N GLY A 63 -18.58 2.46 -30.52
CA GLY A 63 -17.92 1.19 -30.23
C GLY A 63 -18.83 0.25 -29.48
N ASP A 64 -18.85 -1.03 -29.86
CA ASP A 64 -19.69 -2.05 -29.22
C ASP A 64 -18.85 -2.95 -28.31
N ALA A 65 -19.25 -3.08 -27.03
CA ALA A 65 -18.61 -3.98 -26.08
C ALA A 65 -19.62 -5.02 -25.59
N TRP A 66 -19.25 -6.30 -25.66
CA TRP A 66 -20.10 -7.43 -25.30
C TRP A 66 -19.46 -8.21 -24.17
N LEU A 67 -20.25 -8.50 -23.13
CA LEU A 67 -19.86 -9.39 -22.04
C LEU A 67 -20.66 -10.69 -22.15
N LEU A 68 -19.98 -11.82 -22.31
CA LEU A 68 -20.66 -13.09 -22.53
C LEU A 68 -21.16 -13.68 -21.20
N ALA A 69 -22.48 -13.80 -21.08
CA ALA A 69 -23.16 -14.55 -20.03
C ALA A 69 -23.67 -15.90 -20.57
N LYS A 70 -23.66 -16.94 -19.74
CA LYS A 70 -24.17 -18.28 -20.08
C LYS A 70 -25.67 -18.44 -19.80
N GLY A 71 -26.27 -17.56 -18.99
CA GLY A 71 -27.69 -17.59 -18.66
C GLY A 71 -28.16 -16.31 -17.97
N ARG A 72 -29.48 -16.17 -17.79
CA ARG A 72 -30.12 -14.94 -17.27
C ARG A 72 -29.67 -14.56 -15.86
N ASP A 73 -29.52 -15.53 -14.96
CA ASP A 73 -29.06 -15.24 -13.59
C ASP A 73 -27.60 -14.75 -13.55
N GLU A 74 -26.79 -15.15 -14.53
CA GLU A 74 -25.43 -14.67 -14.67
C GLU A 74 -25.41 -13.27 -15.30
N GLU A 75 -26.23 -13.03 -16.33
CA GLU A 75 -26.41 -11.73 -16.96
C GLU A 75 -26.73 -10.65 -15.94
N VAL A 76 -27.76 -10.84 -15.11
CA VAL A 76 -28.16 -9.86 -14.09
C VAL A 76 -27.00 -9.51 -13.16
N ARG A 77 -26.30 -10.54 -12.64
CA ARG A 77 -25.12 -10.33 -11.76
C ARG A 77 -23.97 -9.60 -12.45
N LEU A 78 -23.73 -9.88 -13.74
CA LEU A 78 -22.67 -9.25 -14.50
C LEU A 78 -22.98 -7.79 -14.81
N VAL A 79 -24.24 -7.48 -15.12
CA VAL A 79 -24.74 -6.11 -15.29
C VAL A 79 -24.56 -5.34 -13.99
N ASP A 80 -25.03 -5.89 -12.86
CA ASP A 80 -24.90 -5.25 -11.56
C ASP A 80 -23.44 -5.03 -11.17
N LEU A 81 -22.56 -6.01 -11.40
CA LEU A 81 -21.16 -5.93 -10.99
C LEU A 81 -20.31 -5.02 -11.89
N TYR A 82 -20.43 -5.15 -13.22
CA TYR A 82 -19.50 -4.51 -14.16
C TYR A 82 -20.06 -3.26 -14.86
N LEU A 83 -21.38 -3.14 -15.00
CA LEU A 83 -22.00 -1.97 -15.65
C LEU A 83 -22.53 -0.96 -14.65
N HIS A 84 -23.09 -1.42 -13.53
CA HIS A 84 -23.60 -0.57 -12.46
C HIS A 84 -22.69 -0.49 -11.24
N GLY A 85 -21.73 -1.41 -11.12
CA GLY A 85 -20.78 -1.42 -10.01
C GLY A 85 -19.68 -0.38 -10.17
N GLU A 86 -19.21 0.13 -9.04
CA GLU A 86 -18.06 1.02 -9.01
C GLU A 86 -16.75 0.22 -9.14
N PRO A 87 -15.71 0.79 -9.79
CA PRO A 87 -14.42 0.14 -9.87
C PRO A 87 -13.76 0.00 -8.50
N GLU A 88 -12.96 -1.05 -8.31
CA GLU A 88 -12.29 -1.28 -7.02
C GLU A 88 -11.29 -0.17 -6.68
N GLU A 89 -11.18 0.13 -5.38
CA GLU A 89 -10.21 1.11 -4.91
C GLU A 89 -8.76 0.64 -5.16
N VAL A 90 -7.93 1.58 -5.62
CA VAL A 90 -6.51 1.33 -5.82
C VAL A 90 -5.82 1.28 -4.47
N THR A 91 -5.30 0.12 -4.10
CA THR A 91 -4.50 -0.07 -2.88
C THR A 91 -3.01 -0.11 -3.21
N SER A 92 -2.21 0.51 -2.35
CA SER A 92 -0.75 0.42 -2.41
C SER A 92 -0.32 -1.03 -2.28
N LYS A 93 0.67 -1.44 -3.08
CA LYS A 93 1.32 -2.76 -3.01
C LYS A 93 2.74 -2.67 -2.46
N LEU A 94 3.10 -1.51 -1.90
CA LEU A 94 4.42 -1.26 -1.35
C LEU A 94 4.63 -1.97 -0.01
N ALA A 95 3.55 -2.14 0.76
CA ALA A 95 3.54 -2.95 1.97
C ALA A 95 2.34 -3.90 1.97
N ASN A 96 2.51 -5.03 2.63
CA ASN A 96 1.44 -6.00 2.85
C ASN A 96 0.79 -5.73 4.22
N PRO A 97 -0.47 -5.27 4.27
CA PRO A 97 -1.12 -4.93 5.54
C PRO A 97 -1.34 -6.16 6.44
N ASN A 98 -1.31 -7.37 5.88
CA ASN A 98 -1.46 -8.62 6.63
C ASN A 98 -0.12 -9.23 7.08
N ALA A 99 1.00 -8.58 6.77
CA ALA A 99 2.31 -9.06 7.23
C ALA A 99 2.48 -8.74 8.72
N LEU A 100 2.74 -9.76 9.53
CA LEU A 100 3.09 -9.58 10.95
C LEU A 100 4.61 -9.48 11.14
N ARG A 101 5.38 -9.92 10.14
CA ARG A 101 6.84 -9.98 10.18
C ARG A 101 7.43 -9.35 8.92
N ALA A 102 8.65 -8.83 9.05
CA ALA A 102 9.38 -8.24 7.94
C ALA A 102 9.59 -9.20 6.75
N GLU A 103 9.76 -10.51 7.00
CA GLU A 103 9.92 -11.54 5.97
C GLU A 103 8.66 -11.83 5.15
N GLU A 104 7.48 -11.46 5.67
CA GLU A 104 6.19 -11.62 5.00
C GLU A 104 5.86 -10.40 4.10
N ASP A 105 6.67 -9.33 4.18
CA ASP A 105 6.58 -8.14 3.33
C ASP A 105 7.83 -7.98 2.44
N PRO A 106 7.94 -8.78 1.37
CA PRO A 106 9.10 -8.75 0.49
C PRO A 106 9.22 -7.43 -0.28
N ALA A 107 8.10 -6.72 -0.52
CA ALA A 107 8.12 -5.47 -1.25
C ALA A 107 8.80 -4.38 -0.42
N LEU A 108 8.31 -4.14 0.81
CA LEU A 108 8.88 -3.14 1.70
C LEU A 108 10.33 -3.45 2.01
N LEU A 109 10.65 -4.73 2.29
CA LEU A 109 12.00 -5.20 2.56
C LEU A 109 12.97 -4.90 1.43
N THR A 110 12.60 -5.23 0.18
CA THR A 110 13.45 -5.00 -0.99
C THR A 110 13.68 -3.50 -1.22
N HIS A 111 12.64 -2.68 -1.07
CA HIS A 111 12.75 -1.24 -1.27
C HIS A 111 13.60 -0.56 -0.20
N VAL A 112 13.43 -0.93 1.08
CA VAL A 112 14.27 -0.41 2.18
C VAL A 112 15.74 -0.79 1.97
N LEU A 113 16.02 -2.06 1.64
CA LEU A 113 17.38 -2.49 1.37
C LEU A 113 18.00 -1.75 0.16
N SER A 114 17.24 -1.58 -0.91
CA SER A 114 17.70 -0.85 -2.10
C SER A 114 18.01 0.62 -1.81
N MET A 115 17.20 1.26 -0.96
CA MET A 115 17.42 2.65 -0.50
C MET A 115 18.72 2.79 0.30
N ILE A 116 19.02 1.81 1.16
CA ILE A 116 20.26 1.81 1.96
C ILE A 116 21.47 1.51 1.07
N ALA A 117 21.36 0.53 0.17
CA ALA A 117 22.48 0.06 -0.64
C ALA A 117 22.82 1.00 -1.81
N THR A 118 21.82 1.47 -2.54
CA THR A 118 21.99 2.29 -3.76
C THR A 118 21.54 3.72 -3.57
N GLY A 119 20.48 3.93 -2.78
CA GLY A 119 19.87 5.25 -2.58
C GLY A 119 20.66 6.17 -1.65
N GLY A 120 21.76 5.70 -1.04
CA GLY A 120 22.60 6.48 -0.14
C GLY A 120 21.88 6.94 1.14
N THR A 121 20.71 6.35 1.45
CA THR A 121 19.94 6.71 2.63
C THR A 121 20.46 5.91 3.83
N THR A 122 21.18 6.59 4.72
CA THR A 122 21.81 5.96 5.91
C THR A 122 20.97 6.09 7.18
N ASP A 123 19.95 6.96 7.15
CA ASP A 123 19.23 7.37 8.35
C ASP A 123 17.81 6.82 8.33
N ARG A 124 17.35 6.33 9.48
CA ARG A 124 15.94 5.94 9.67
C ARG A 124 14.98 7.09 9.37
N ASP A 125 15.30 8.29 9.84
CA ASP A 125 14.50 9.51 9.59
C ASP A 125 14.33 9.77 8.09
N ALA A 126 15.40 9.66 7.30
CA ALA A 126 15.35 9.86 5.87
C ALA A 126 14.52 8.77 5.15
N LEU A 127 14.59 7.51 5.60
CA LEU A 127 13.68 6.45 5.13
C LEU A 127 12.22 6.82 5.42
N GLY A 128 11.90 7.20 6.66
CA GLY A 128 10.55 7.60 7.05
C GLY A 128 10.00 8.76 6.22
N ARG A 129 10.80 9.80 5.98
CA ARG A 129 10.43 10.96 5.15
C ARG A 129 10.21 10.62 3.68
N PHE A 130 10.92 9.61 3.18
CA PHE A 130 10.70 9.13 1.82
C PHE A 130 9.37 8.38 1.73
N PHE A 131 9.16 7.41 2.63
CA PHE A 131 7.94 6.60 2.62
C PHE A 131 6.69 7.42 2.95
N SER A 132 6.80 8.49 3.76
CA SER A 132 5.67 9.40 4.04
C SER A 132 5.15 10.15 2.82
N LYS A 133 5.96 10.26 1.74
CA LYS A 133 5.56 10.88 0.47
C LYS A 133 5.00 9.86 -0.54
N THR A 134 4.98 8.58 -0.20
CA THR A 134 4.47 7.53 -1.08
C THR A 134 2.96 7.37 -0.97
N PHE A 135 2.33 6.76 -1.97
CA PHE A 135 0.90 6.43 -1.92
C PHE A 135 0.52 5.54 -0.73
N LEU A 136 1.47 4.75 -0.22
CA LEU A 136 1.28 3.93 0.98
C LEU A 136 0.94 4.78 2.21
N ALA A 137 1.62 5.90 2.41
CA ALA A 137 1.41 6.79 3.55
C ALA A 137 0.07 7.53 3.51
N ARG A 138 -0.64 7.49 2.37
CA ARG A 138 -2.02 8.00 2.30
C ARG A 138 -3.05 6.98 2.82
N GLN A 139 -2.68 5.71 2.87
CA GLN A 139 -3.58 4.60 3.23
C GLN A 139 -3.27 3.99 4.59
N LEU A 140 -2.02 4.09 5.05
CA LEU A 140 -1.58 3.65 6.37
C LEU A 140 -1.30 4.85 7.27
N ASP A 141 -1.55 4.68 8.56
CA ASP A 141 -1.17 5.65 9.57
C ASP A 141 0.37 5.74 9.70
N SER A 142 0.84 6.91 10.14
CA SER A 142 2.26 7.19 10.25
C SER A 142 2.99 6.30 11.25
N GLU A 143 2.30 5.83 12.30
CA GLU A 143 2.90 5.00 13.35
C GLU A 143 3.16 3.57 12.87
N SER A 144 2.18 2.97 12.21
CA SER A 144 2.27 1.65 11.59
C SER A 144 3.35 1.62 10.51
N LEU A 145 3.43 2.66 9.68
CA LEU A 145 4.47 2.79 8.66
C LEU A 145 5.86 2.88 9.30
N ALA A 146 5.99 3.70 10.36
CA ALA A 146 7.21 3.81 11.15
C ALA A 146 7.63 2.46 11.75
N SER A 147 6.71 1.76 12.39
CA SER A 147 6.95 0.45 13.00
C SER A 147 7.38 -0.58 11.96
N GLY A 148 6.69 -0.63 10.82
CA GLY A 148 7.03 -1.57 9.73
C GLY A 148 8.43 -1.34 9.16
N ILE A 149 8.84 -0.06 8.99
CA ILE A 149 10.20 0.28 8.57
C ILE A 149 11.22 -0.18 9.63
N ASP A 150 10.94 0.05 10.91
CA ASP A 150 11.84 -0.32 12.00
C ASP A 150 12.00 -1.84 12.12
N ASP A 151 10.92 -2.60 11.92
CA ASP A 151 10.93 -4.06 11.88
C ASP A 151 11.76 -4.60 10.71
N VAL A 152 11.58 -4.03 9.51
CA VAL A 152 12.38 -4.38 8.33
C VAL A 152 13.86 -4.08 8.56
N VAL A 153 14.19 -2.90 9.08
CA VAL A 153 15.56 -2.53 9.41
C VAL A 153 16.16 -3.47 10.46
N SER A 154 15.38 -3.88 11.46
CA SER A 154 15.81 -4.84 12.47
C SER A 154 16.08 -6.22 11.90
N TRP A 155 15.22 -6.66 10.98
CA TRP A 155 15.39 -7.92 10.29
C TRP A 155 16.64 -7.90 9.39
N LEU A 156 16.85 -6.83 8.61
CA LEU A 156 18.04 -6.68 7.75
C LEU A 156 19.34 -6.68 8.57
N ALA A 157 19.33 -6.02 9.72
CA ALA A 157 20.50 -6.00 10.62
C ALA A 157 20.77 -7.36 11.25
N SER A 158 19.74 -8.06 11.70
CA SER A 158 19.87 -9.40 12.30
C SER A 158 20.40 -10.43 11.29
N ASN A 159 20.12 -10.23 10.00
CA ASN A 159 20.60 -11.09 8.91
C ASN A 159 21.95 -10.63 8.31
N GLY A 160 22.60 -9.61 8.89
CA GLY A 160 23.91 -9.12 8.44
C GLY A 160 23.89 -8.44 7.07
N MET A 161 22.72 -8.01 6.58
CA MET A 161 22.61 -7.25 5.34
C MET A 161 22.96 -5.78 5.55
N VAL A 162 22.82 -5.27 6.78
CA VAL A 162 23.03 -3.86 7.15
C VAL A 162 23.62 -3.77 8.56
N ASP A 163 24.67 -2.96 8.76
CA ASP A 163 25.26 -2.72 10.08
C ASP A 163 24.64 -1.48 10.74
N ARG A 164 24.34 -1.56 12.04
CA ARG A 164 23.89 -0.40 12.83
C ARG A 164 25.08 0.34 13.41
N LEU A 165 25.34 1.56 12.95
CA LEU A 165 26.49 2.38 13.37
C LEU A 165 26.23 3.30 14.57
N GLY A 166 25.01 3.33 15.12
CA GLY A 166 24.65 4.13 16.30
C GLY A 166 23.74 5.31 15.98
N GLU A 167 23.77 6.37 16.79
CA GLU A 167 23.01 7.61 16.56
C GLU A 167 23.97 8.68 16.02
N SER A 168 23.63 9.37 14.93
CA SER A 168 24.39 10.54 14.46
C SER A 168 23.72 11.84 14.90
N ASP A 169 24.58 12.77 15.31
CA ASP A 169 24.19 14.06 15.87
C ASP A 169 23.63 15.01 14.79
N GLU A 170 24.02 14.82 13.52
CA GLU A 170 23.50 15.59 12.38
C GLU A 170 22.00 15.35 12.16
N VAL A 171 21.54 14.10 12.32
CA VAL A 171 20.12 13.76 12.19
C VAL A 171 19.33 14.28 13.37
N LYS A 172 19.89 14.24 14.58
CA LYS A 172 19.26 14.83 15.77
C LYS A 172 19.05 16.34 15.56
N ALA A 173 20.07 17.05 15.09
CA ALA A 173 19.97 18.47 14.80
C ALA A 173 18.88 18.78 13.76
N ARG A 174 18.81 17.99 12.67
CA ARG A 174 17.79 18.14 11.62
C ARG A 174 16.36 17.91 12.13
N ILE A 175 16.14 16.93 13.00
CA ILE A 175 14.82 16.66 13.59
C ILE A 175 14.40 17.81 14.53
N LEU A 176 15.36 18.39 15.27
CA LEU A 176 15.12 19.51 16.17
C LEU A 176 14.78 20.82 15.43
N GLU A 177 15.29 21.02 14.22
CA GLU A 177 15.00 22.20 13.39
C GLU A 177 13.62 22.14 12.70
N GLU A 178 13.04 20.95 12.55
CA GLU A 178 11.72 20.80 11.93
C GLU A 178 10.59 21.08 12.93
N PRO A 179 9.60 21.92 12.56
CA PRO A 179 8.44 22.14 13.41
C PRO A 179 7.67 20.82 13.56
N PRO A 180 7.13 20.52 14.77
CA PRO A 180 6.25 19.37 14.95
C PRO A 180 5.12 19.43 13.92
N VAL A 181 4.82 18.31 13.28
CA VAL A 181 3.58 18.17 12.51
C VAL A 181 2.45 18.20 13.55
N GLU A 182 1.86 19.37 13.76
CA GLU A 182 0.62 19.50 14.54
C GLU A 182 -0.47 18.74 13.78
N GLN A 183 -0.68 17.48 14.14
CA GLN A 183 -1.97 16.87 13.91
C GLN A 183 -2.92 17.55 14.91
N PRO A 184 -4.00 18.21 14.48
CA PRO A 184 -5.03 18.62 15.40
C PRO A 184 -5.60 17.34 16.01
N GLU A 185 -5.08 16.94 17.15
CA GLU A 185 -5.74 15.98 18.00
C GLU A 185 -6.99 16.70 18.50
N GLU A 186 -8.11 16.51 17.81
CA GLU A 186 -9.44 16.84 18.31
C GLU A 186 -9.73 15.91 19.50
N TRP A 187 -9.07 16.17 20.62
CA TRP A 187 -9.62 15.78 21.91
C TRP A 187 -10.84 16.69 22.10
N GLU A 188 -12.03 16.12 21.95
CA GLU A 188 -13.20 16.73 22.54
C GLU A 188 -12.96 16.74 24.06
N ASP A 189 -12.41 17.85 24.56
CA ASP A 189 -12.27 18.16 25.98
C ASP A 189 -13.64 18.27 26.71
N GLU A 190 -14.74 18.00 26.00
CA GLU A 190 -16.06 17.92 26.58
C GLU A 190 -16.13 16.70 27.50
N MET A 191 -16.10 16.97 28.81
CA MET A 191 -16.37 15.97 29.84
C MET A 191 -17.68 15.26 29.48
N PRO A 192 -17.64 13.93 29.25
CA PRO A 192 -18.84 13.19 28.88
C PRO A 192 -19.91 13.35 29.95
N SER A 193 -21.17 13.46 29.56
CA SER A 193 -22.32 13.69 30.47
C SER A 193 -22.47 12.67 31.61
N TRP A 194 -21.85 11.49 31.51
CA TRP A 194 -21.83 10.50 32.58
C TRP A 194 -20.88 10.88 33.74
N VAL A 195 -19.89 11.75 33.51
CA VAL A 195 -18.97 12.22 34.54
C VAL A 195 -19.73 13.02 35.60
N ASP A 196 -20.72 13.81 35.20
CA ASP A 196 -21.63 14.49 36.14
C ASP A 196 -22.39 13.48 37.00
N SER A 197 -22.83 12.36 36.41
CA SER A 197 -23.52 11.28 37.14
C SER A 197 -22.59 10.54 38.11
N ALA A 198 -21.30 10.47 37.80
CA ALA A 198 -20.30 9.80 38.64
C ALA A 198 -19.86 10.67 39.83
N THR A 199 -19.88 12.00 39.69
CA THR A 199 -19.46 12.94 40.74
C THR A 199 -20.51 13.07 41.86
N GLU A 200 -21.77 12.71 41.60
CA GLU A 200 -22.83 12.65 42.62
C GLU A 200 -22.69 11.46 43.58
N VAL A 201 -21.85 10.47 43.25
CA VAL A 201 -21.62 9.30 44.12
C VAL A 201 -20.69 9.70 45.27
N LYS A 202 -21.28 9.89 46.45
CA LYS A 202 -20.59 10.33 47.67
C LYS A 202 -19.43 9.38 48.03
N GLY A 203 -18.19 9.86 47.87
CA GLY A 203 -16.96 9.14 48.21
C GLY A 203 -15.98 8.89 47.06
N LEU A 204 -16.27 9.38 45.84
CA LEU A 204 -15.39 9.27 44.69
C LEU A 204 -14.89 10.66 44.25
N ASP A 205 -13.65 11.01 44.60
CA ASP A 205 -13.00 12.24 44.12
C ASP A 205 -12.24 11.95 42.81
N VAL A 206 -12.51 12.73 41.76
CA VAL A 206 -11.75 12.68 40.51
C VAL A 206 -10.41 13.37 40.73
N ALA A 207 -9.35 12.57 40.94
CA ALA A 207 -8.00 13.11 41.04
C ALA A 207 -7.51 13.59 39.66
N SER A 208 -7.11 14.85 39.55
CA SER A 208 -6.55 15.47 38.34
C SER A 208 -5.08 15.13 38.10
N GLU A 209 -4.52 14.13 38.78
CA GLU A 209 -3.12 13.74 38.57
C GLU A 209 -2.97 12.82 37.34
N PRO A 210 -1.93 13.02 36.52
CA PRO A 210 -1.68 12.15 35.39
C PRO A 210 -1.35 10.74 35.88
N ILE A 211 -2.21 9.78 35.53
CA ILE A 211 -1.98 8.36 35.77
C ILE A 211 -0.68 7.97 35.08
N ARG A 212 0.36 7.64 35.86
CA ARG A 212 1.59 7.07 35.32
C ARG A 212 1.27 5.73 34.66
N ARG A 213 1.21 5.70 33.34
CA ARG A 213 1.14 4.45 32.56
C ARG A 213 2.42 3.65 32.81
N ASN A 214 2.30 2.55 33.55
CA ASN A 214 3.32 1.51 33.57
C ASN A 214 3.44 0.91 32.16
N GLY A 215 4.58 1.06 31.49
CA GLY A 215 4.92 0.24 30.32
C GLY A 215 5.58 0.89 29.12
N GLU A 216 6.00 2.16 29.15
CA GLU A 216 6.80 2.71 28.06
C GLU A 216 8.24 2.21 28.16
N ARG A 217 8.64 1.30 27.26
CA ARG A 217 10.07 1.09 27.00
C ARG A 217 10.61 2.41 26.43
N PRO A 218 11.73 2.94 26.94
CA PRO A 218 12.25 4.22 26.47
C PRO A 218 12.58 4.08 24.99
N ARG A 219 11.89 4.88 24.15
CA ARG A 219 12.19 5.05 22.74
C ARG A 219 13.62 5.58 22.63
N ARG A 220 14.59 4.70 22.32
CA ARG A 220 15.95 5.11 21.98
C ARG A 220 15.95 5.68 20.56
N GLY A 221 16.85 6.62 20.31
CA GLY A 221 16.83 7.46 19.12
C GLY A 221 17.05 6.70 17.81
N PRO A 222 16.95 7.40 16.66
CA PRO A 222 16.96 6.76 15.34
C PRO A 222 18.33 6.11 15.08
N PRO A 223 18.37 4.80 14.76
CA PRO A 223 19.63 4.12 14.42
C PRO A 223 20.09 4.49 13.00
N HIS A 224 21.40 4.65 12.86
CA HIS A 224 22.14 4.83 11.61
C HIS A 224 22.57 3.48 11.06
N LEU A 225 22.49 3.32 9.74
CA LEU A 225 22.71 2.07 9.04
C LEU A 225 23.79 2.24 7.96
N ARG A 226 24.79 1.36 7.92
CA ARG A 226 25.81 1.32 6.87
C ARG A 226 26.09 -0.12 6.46
N LEU A 227 26.48 -0.33 5.20
CA LEU A 227 26.98 -1.62 4.74
C LEU A 227 28.42 -1.87 5.24
N PRO A 228 28.81 -3.12 5.52
CA PRO A 228 30.19 -3.44 5.90
C PRO A 228 31.14 -3.11 4.75
N GLN A 229 32.18 -2.32 5.03
CA GLN A 229 33.24 -2.06 4.06
C GLN A 229 34.22 -3.24 3.98
N GLY A 230 34.38 -3.77 2.77
CA GLY A 230 35.56 -4.54 2.38
C GLY A 230 35.27 -5.97 1.96
N GLN A 231 35.04 -6.17 0.66
CA GLN A 231 35.72 -7.21 -0.11
C GLN A 231 35.66 -6.84 -1.60
N HIS A 232 36.84 -6.52 -2.16
CA HIS A 232 37.03 -6.40 -3.58
C HIS A 232 36.72 -7.73 -4.25
N ALA A 233 35.65 -7.80 -5.04
CA ALA A 233 35.48 -8.87 -6.00
C ALA A 233 36.45 -8.62 -7.17
N ARG A 234 37.57 -9.34 -7.18
CA ARG A 234 38.36 -9.56 -8.38
C ARG A 234 37.47 -10.30 -9.39
N LEU A 235 37.23 -9.65 -10.53
CA LEU A 235 36.71 -10.31 -11.73
C LEU A 235 37.74 -11.34 -12.20
N LEU A 236 37.33 -12.61 -12.20
CA LEU A 236 37.69 -13.58 -13.22
C LEU A 236 36.39 -13.95 -13.95
#